data_AF-A0A3S4U8B4-F1
#
_entry.id   AF-A0A3S4U8B4-F1
#
_cell.length_a   1.000
_cell.length_b   1.000
_cell.length_c   1.000
_cell.angle_alpha   90.00
_cell.angle_beta   90.00
_cell.angle_gamma   90.00
#
_symmetry.space_group_name_H-M   'P 1'
#
loop_
_entity.id
_entity.type
_entity.pdbx_description
1 polymer ?
#
loop_
_entity_poly.entity_id
_entity_poly.type
_entity_poly.pdbx_seq_one_letter_code
_entity_poly.pdbx_strand_id
1 'polypeptide(L)'
;MQYKLGYARVLMFSEDTTDKLKGSDLLREVIRKDHSNIEALSLLAFRYFEMEDYKMAAVTWAMMLRLMPKDDERVALIEKVFVQHETR
;
A
#
# COMPACT_ATOMS: atom_id res chain seq x y z
N MET A 1 -15.80 -3.47 -9.58
CA MET A 1 -14.37 -3.24 -9.25
C MET A 1 -13.78 -4.26 -8.26
N GLN A 2 -14.55 -4.91 -7.38
CA GLN A 2 -14.03 -5.79 -6.31
C GLN A 2 -13.11 -6.93 -6.78
N TYR A 3 -13.36 -7.53 -7.95
CA TYR A 3 -12.53 -8.63 -8.45
C TYR A 3 -11.08 -8.22 -8.72
N LYS A 4 -10.84 -6.95 -9.11
CA LYS A 4 -9.48 -6.45 -9.38
C LYS A 4 -8.64 -6.40 -8.12
N LEU A 5 -9.22 -5.96 -6.99
CA LEU A 5 -8.53 -5.92 -5.72
C LEU A 5 -8.21 -7.34 -5.21
N GLY A 6 -9.18 -8.26 -5.29
CA GLY A 6 -8.95 -9.65 -4.92
C GLY A 6 -7.85 -10.33 -5.76
N TYR A 7 -7.87 -10.11 -7.08
CA TYR A 7 -6.85 -10.66 -7.98
C TYR A 7 -5.47 -10.01 -7.74
N ALA A 8 -5.43 -8.69 -7.58
CA ALA A 8 -4.20 -7.98 -7.23
C ALA A 8 -3.60 -8.52 -5.95
N ARG A 9 -4.41 -8.75 -4.91
CA ARG A 9 -3.97 -9.32 -3.63
C ARG A 9 -3.28 -10.68 -3.85
N VAL A 10 -3.89 -11.58 -4.60
CA VAL A 10 -3.28 -12.90 -4.91
C VAL A 10 -1.91 -12.73 -5.58
N LEU A 11 -1.83 -11.83 -6.57
CA LEU A 11 -0.58 -11.55 -7.28
C LEU A 11 0.51 -10.94 -6.38
N MET A 12 0.13 -10.10 -5.41
CA MET A 12 1.09 -9.49 -4.47
C MET A 12 1.75 -10.51 -3.54
N PHE A 13 1.09 -11.65 -3.26
CA PHE A 13 1.63 -12.73 -2.43
C PHE A 13 2.38 -13.81 -3.25
N SER A 14 2.46 -13.66 -4.58
CA SER A 14 3.25 -14.56 -5.44
C SER A 14 4.75 -14.40 -5.17
N GLU A 15 5.52 -15.48 -5.32
CA GLU A 15 7.00 -15.42 -5.32
C GLU A 15 7.56 -14.85 -6.63
N ASP A 16 6.77 -14.86 -7.71
CA ASP A 16 7.17 -14.30 -9.00
C ASP A 16 7.11 -12.76 -8.98
N THR A 17 8.23 -12.13 -9.30
CA THR A 17 8.34 -10.67 -9.37
C THR A 17 7.44 -10.06 -10.46
N THR A 18 7.19 -10.80 -11.54
CA THR A 18 6.28 -10.42 -12.63
C THR A 18 4.84 -10.36 -12.14
N ASP A 19 4.42 -11.33 -11.33
CA ASP A 19 3.10 -11.31 -10.70
C ASP A 19 2.96 -10.11 -9.76
N LYS A 20 3.95 -9.86 -8.90
CA LYS A 20 3.94 -8.69 -8.02
C LYS A 20 3.87 -7.37 -8.79
N LEU A 21 4.55 -7.27 -9.95
CA LEU A 21 4.46 -6.09 -10.83
C LEU A 21 3.03 -5.92 -11.36
N LYS A 22 2.43 -6.98 -11.91
CA LYS A 22 1.04 -6.97 -12.39
C LYS A 22 0.04 -6.65 -11.28
N GLY A 23 0.25 -7.20 -10.09
CA GLY A 23 -0.53 -6.88 -8.89
C GLY A 23 -0.46 -5.39 -8.56
N SER A 24 0.75 -4.82 -8.59
CA SER A 24 0.98 -3.39 -8.33
C SER A 24 0.26 -2.49 -9.32
N ASP A 25 0.25 -2.85 -10.60
CA ASP A 25 -0.48 -2.10 -11.63
C ASP A 25 -2.00 -2.15 -11.41
N LEU A 26 -2.53 -3.32 -11.05
CA LEU A 26 -3.94 -3.45 -10.70
C LEU A 26 -4.31 -2.65 -9.43
N LEU A 27 -3.44 -2.61 -8.42
CA LEU A 27 -3.63 -1.76 -7.24
C LEU A 27 -3.67 -0.28 -7.63
N ARG A 28 -2.76 0.19 -8.49
CA ARG A 28 -2.78 1.57 -9.00
C ARG A 28 -4.08 1.87 -9.75
N GLU A 29 -4.63 0.92 -10.50
CA GLU A 29 -5.94 1.08 -11.14
C GLU A 29 -7.09 1.16 -10.15
N VAL A 30 -7.07 0.36 -9.08
CA VAL A 30 -8.06 0.41 -8.00
C VAL A 30 -7.99 1.77 -7.31
N ILE A 31 -6.80 2.22 -6.93
CA ILE A 31 -6.58 3.51 -6.27
C ILE A 31 -7.02 4.68 -7.16
N ARG A 32 -6.74 4.65 -8.47
CA ARG A 32 -7.19 5.71 -9.39
C ARG A 32 -8.71 5.83 -9.48
N LYS A 33 -9.43 4.74 -9.21
CA LYS A 33 -10.90 4.71 -9.21
C LYS A 33 -11.48 5.06 -7.84
N ASP A 34 -10.78 4.69 -6.78
CA ASP A 34 -11.13 4.95 -5.40
C ASP A 34 -9.87 5.34 -4.62
N HIS A 35 -9.64 6.64 -4.53
CA HIS A 35 -8.46 7.21 -3.88
C HIS A 35 -8.47 6.96 -2.36
N SER A 36 -9.61 6.53 -1.80
CA SER A 36 -9.79 6.23 -0.38
C SER A 36 -9.61 4.75 -0.04
N ASN A 37 -9.27 3.91 -1.02
CA ASN A 37 -9.16 2.47 -0.82
C ASN A 37 -7.93 2.11 0.03
N ILE A 38 -8.11 2.11 1.36
CA ILE A 38 -7.03 1.87 2.33
C ILE A 38 -6.35 0.52 2.09
N GLU A 39 -7.10 -0.51 1.70
CA GLU A 39 -6.51 -1.83 1.44
C GLU A 39 -5.56 -1.81 0.25
N ALA A 40 -5.96 -1.20 -0.88
CA ALA A 40 -5.10 -1.10 -2.04
C ALA A 40 -3.85 -0.24 -1.75
N LEU A 41 -4.02 0.83 -0.97
CA LEU A 41 -2.91 1.67 -0.51
C LEU A 41 -1.94 0.89 0.40
N SER A 42 -2.45 0.08 1.33
CA SER A 42 -1.61 -0.77 2.21
C SER A 42 -0.75 -1.74 1.41
N LEU A 43 -1.35 -2.47 0.47
CA LEU A 43 -0.64 -3.44 -0.37
C LEU A 43 0.43 -2.75 -1.22
N LEU A 44 0.12 -1.57 -1.77
CA LEU A 44 1.05 -0.82 -2.59
C LEU A 44 2.20 -0.22 -1.77
N ALA A 45 1.92 0.32 -0.57
CA ALA A 45 2.94 0.84 0.34
C ALA A 45 3.92 -0.25 0.77
N PHE A 46 3.40 -1.44 1.11
CA PHE A 46 4.24 -2.59 1.44
C PHE A 46 5.12 -3.01 0.25
N ARG A 47 4.59 -2.99 -0.98
CA ARG A 47 5.40 -3.28 -2.16
C ARG A 47 6.54 -2.30 -2.36
N TYR A 48 6.29 -1.00 -2.20
CA TYR A 48 7.36 0.00 -2.26
C TYR A 48 8.42 -0.25 -1.19
N PHE A 49 7.99 -0.59 0.02
CA PHE A 49 8.89 -0.95 1.10
C PHE A 49 9.74 -2.19 0.77
N GLU A 50 9.15 -3.26 0.24
CA GLU A 50 9.89 -4.46 -0.22
C GLU A 50 10.93 -4.16 -1.30
N MET A 51 10.68 -3.14 -2.14
CA MET A 51 11.60 -2.71 -3.21
C MET A 51 12.61 -1.67 -2.74
N GLU A 52 12.67 -1.38 -1.43
CA GLU A 52 13.49 -0.32 -0.84
C GLU A 52 13.18 1.09 -1.39
N ASP A 53 12.01 1.27 -2.02
CA ASP A 53 11.49 2.58 -2.42
C ASP A 53 10.79 3.23 -1.22
N TYR A 54 11.59 3.54 -0.19
CA TYR A 54 11.10 4.11 1.06
C TYR A 54 10.41 5.45 0.86
N LYS A 55 10.81 6.21 -0.18
CA LYS A 55 10.17 7.47 -0.55
C LYS A 55 8.71 7.24 -0.96
N MET A 56 8.46 6.30 -1.88
CA MET A 56 7.09 6.03 -2.33
C MET A 56 6.26 5.32 -1.25
N ALA A 57 6.88 4.48 -0.42
CA ALA A 57 6.22 3.89 0.75
C ALA A 57 5.75 4.99 1.73
N ALA A 58 6.63 5.93 2.08
CA ALA A 58 6.34 7.07 2.95
C ALA A 58 5.19 7.93 2.42
N VAL A 59 5.22 8.29 1.13
CA VAL A 59 4.13 9.05 0.48
C VAL A 59 2.79 8.30 0.60
N THR A 60 2.81 6.99 0.36
CA THR A 60 1.58 6.18 0.39
C THR A 60 1.02 6.05 1.80
N TRP A 61 1.86 5.85 2.82
CA TRP A 61 1.43 5.83 4.22
C TRP A 61 0.91 7.18 4.69
N ALA A 62 1.53 8.29 4.30
CA ALA A 62 1.04 9.63 4.60
C ALA A 62 -0.35 9.88 4.00
N MET A 63 -0.65 9.34 2.81
CA MET A 63 -2.00 9.37 2.24
C MET A 63 -2.99 8.57 3.09
N MET A 64 -2.61 7.36 3.52
CA MET A 64 -3.47 6.53 4.37
C MET A 64 -3.80 7.21 5.70
N LEU A 65 -2.80 7.80 6.38
CA LEU A 65 -2.99 8.53 7.64
C LEU A 65 -3.95 9.71 7.51
N ARG A 66 -4.00 10.36 6.34
CA ARG A 66 -4.96 11.45 6.07
C ARG A 66 -6.39 10.96 5.85
N LEU A 67 -6.56 9.71 5.43
CA LEU A 67 -7.85 9.12 5.06
C LEU A 67 -8.49 8.34 6.22
N MET A 68 -7.69 7.77 7.12
CA MET A 68 -8.18 6.97 8.23
C MET A 68 -8.78 7.83 9.35
N PRO A 69 -9.79 7.33 10.08
CA PRO A 69 -10.23 7.91 11.34
C PRO A 69 -9.07 8.00 12.35
N LYS A 70 -9.07 9.04 13.19
CA LYS A 70 -7.99 9.27 14.17
C LYS A 70 -7.91 8.19 15.25
N ASP A 71 -9.01 7.50 15.51
CA ASP A 71 -9.17 6.42 16.47
C ASP A 71 -8.93 5.02 15.86
N ASP A 72 -8.55 4.95 14.59
CA ASP A 72 -8.22 3.68 13.94
C ASP A 72 -6.91 3.11 14.47
N GLU A 73 -6.95 1.89 15.01
CA GLU A 73 -5.80 1.20 15.61
C GLU A 73 -4.60 1.06 14.66
N ARG A 74 -4.84 1.06 13.35
CA ARG A 74 -3.79 0.94 12.33
C ARG A 74 -2.97 2.23 12.19
N VAL A 75 -3.49 3.38 12.61
CA VAL A 75 -2.78 4.68 12.59
C VAL A 75 -1.49 4.58 13.39
N ALA A 76 -1.56 4.14 14.64
CA ALA A 76 -0.39 4.00 15.51
C ALA A 76 0.66 3.03 14.95
N LEU A 77 0.21 1.95 14.31
CA LEU A 77 1.10 0.99 13.66
C LEU A 77 1.82 1.62 12.45
N ILE A 78 1.08 2.31 11.59
CA ILE A 78 1.63 2.95 10.38
C ILE A 78 2.59 4.08 10.76
N GLU A 79 2.26 4.90 11.76
CA GLU A 79 3.14 5.93 12.28
C GLU A 79 4.46 5.35 12.81
N LYS A 80 4.40 4.23 13.54
CA LYS A 80 5.61 3.56 14.03
C LYS A 80 6.51 3.09 12.89
N VAL A 81 5.94 2.44 11.87
CA VAL A 81 6.69 1.97 10.69
C VAL A 81 7.26 3.17 9.92
N PHE A 82 6.47 4.22 9.72
CA PHE A 82 6.89 5.44 9.04
C PHE A 82 8.10 6.10 9.74
N VAL A 83 8.00 6.37 11.04
CA VAL A 83 9.08 7.02 11.81
C VAL A 83 10.37 6.20 11.79
N GLN A 84 10.28 4.87 11.88
CA GLN A 84 11.46 4.01 11.87
C GLN A 84 12.24 4.06 10.54
N HIS A 85 11.56 4.33 9.43
CA HIS A 85 12.15 4.28 8.09
C HIS A 85 12.41 5.66 7.45
N GLU A 86 11.92 6.74 8.04
CA GLU A 86 12.27 8.11 7.65
C GLU A 86 13.69 8.53 8.10
N THR A 87 14.25 7.86 9.13
CA THR A 87 15.55 8.23 9.73
C THR A 87 16.76 7.48 9.14
N ARG A 88 16.59 6.74 8.03
CA ARG A 88 17.65 5.98 7.34
C ARG A 88 17.95 6.60 5.99
#